data_AF-A0A6V7IZ53-F1
#
_entry.id   AF-A0A6V7IZ53-F1
#
_cell.length_a   1.000
_cell.length_b   1.000
_cell.length_c   1.000
_cell.angle_alpha   90.00
_cell.angle_beta   90.00
_cell.angle_gamma   90.00
#
_symmetry.space_group_name_H-M   'P 1'
#
loop_
_entity.id
_entity.type
_entity.pdbx_description
1 polymer ?
#
loop_
_entity_poly.entity_id
_entity_poly.type
_entity_poly.pdbx_seq_one_letter_code
_entity_poly.pdbx_strand_id
1 'polypeptide(L)'
;CINSFTANRLFPRSFELLNSDQNLRIIFNALEGSYALCLLANLIQLASIESDDTLKDLYFPSFTFVVTKMLESCQQYVVSKQSNLTHWHPVLGCFAQPVDPLLHSAISYTKIQLSLLWSGKIVQQLLGQTLKDIVEKEVIITDNNQSTSNSTNIFKRAFFESRVNRNNSTRYYRKLGGHDTTKVALICSLYQTALHTLTQMKLDVLTGLCYQDKILYHLWLFLNTLGPNCGLKAFLDHLAANTKCSAPEFQMLILFCDCMTHYVTILDDMEMYEQQDPFKLQDFVTMGFFLNQFLYKSVLGNLFDVKTVGTNPLFISLHTLLMAIYRRDCRRNFCPEGHWLAKEVRVSGFLADLEKGRRGAALLLQKMPHMIPHSERVVLFRKHVADEKAVLGLTESACNSPPSTLISVHRSRIVEDGYRQLAMLPPQALKGVIRVRFVNEQGLDEAGIDQDGVFKEFLEETIKRVFDPSLNLFRATSEN
;
A
#
# COMPACT_ATOMS: atom_id res chain seq x y z
N CYS A 1 -22.85 17.38 -35.04
CA CYS A 1 -22.90 17.80 -33.62
C CYS A 1 -21.55 18.29 -33.09
N ILE A 2 -20.46 17.51 -33.16
CA ILE A 2 -19.14 17.90 -32.64
C ILE A 2 -18.68 19.27 -33.15
N ASN A 3 -18.72 19.51 -34.46
CA ASN A 3 -18.35 20.81 -35.04
C ASN A 3 -19.17 21.98 -34.48
N SER A 4 -20.43 21.73 -34.09
CA SER A 4 -21.28 22.75 -33.47
C SER A 4 -20.86 23.03 -32.02
N PHE A 5 -20.46 22.01 -31.25
CA PHE A 5 -19.96 22.20 -29.88
C PHE A 5 -18.67 23.02 -29.87
N THR A 6 -17.72 22.69 -30.75
CA THR A 6 -16.47 23.43 -30.90
C THR A 6 -16.72 24.85 -31.41
N ALA A 7 -17.55 25.03 -32.45
CA ALA A 7 -17.88 26.36 -32.97
C ALA A 7 -18.54 27.27 -31.93
N ASN A 8 -19.39 26.72 -31.06
CA ASN A 8 -20.05 27.47 -29.99
C ASN A 8 -19.21 27.62 -28.71
N ARG A 9 -17.98 27.10 -28.69
CA ARG A 9 -17.08 27.08 -27.52
C ARG A 9 -17.78 26.53 -26.27
N LEU A 10 -18.55 25.45 -26.46
CA LEU A 10 -19.39 24.88 -25.41
C LEU A 10 -18.54 24.48 -24.19
N PHE A 11 -17.41 23.82 -24.42
CA PHE A 11 -16.52 23.38 -23.35
C PHE A 11 -15.96 24.55 -22.53
N PRO A 12 -15.25 25.55 -23.08
CA PRO A 12 -14.79 26.70 -22.29
C PRO A 12 -15.90 27.42 -21.53
N ARG A 13 -17.06 27.65 -22.16
CA ARG A 13 -18.20 28.32 -21.51
C ARG A 13 -18.81 27.51 -20.37
N SER A 14 -18.85 26.18 -20.49
CA SER A 14 -19.27 25.32 -19.38
C SER A 14 -18.34 25.47 -18.18
N PHE A 15 -17.02 25.53 -18.39
CA PHE A 15 -16.09 25.73 -17.28
C PHE A 15 -16.13 27.16 -16.74
N GLU A 16 -16.34 28.19 -17.55
CA GLU A 16 -16.58 29.56 -17.05
C GLU A 16 -17.76 29.61 -16.06
N LEU A 17 -18.85 28.91 -16.37
CA LEU A 17 -20.01 28.82 -15.49
C LEU A 17 -19.70 28.00 -14.22
N LEU A 18 -19.04 26.85 -14.37
CA LEU A 18 -18.81 25.88 -13.29
C LEU A 18 -17.60 26.21 -12.41
N ASN A 19 -16.70 27.11 -12.80
CA ASN A 19 -15.51 27.45 -12.01
C ASN A 19 -15.82 28.33 -10.78
N SER A 20 -17.08 28.38 -10.36
CA SER A 20 -17.59 29.05 -9.15
C SER A 20 -18.21 28.01 -8.22
N ASP A 21 -17.74 27.95 -6.97
CA ASP A 21 -18.23 27.02 -5.95
C ASP A 21 -19.75 27.21 -5.72
N GLN A 22 -20.23 28.45 -5.79
CA GLN A 22 -21.66 28.76 -5.68
C GLN A 22 -22.46 28.17 -6.84
N ASN A 23 -21.99 28.36 -8.08
CA ASN A 23 -22.69 27.85 -9.27
C ASN A 23 -22.70 26.31 -9.29
N LEU A 24 -21.58 25.68 -8.91
CA LEU A 24 -21.49 24.23 -8.78
C LEU A 24 -22.52 23.69 -7.79
N ARG A 25 -22.66 24.30 -6.61
CA ARG A 25 -23.66 23.90 -5.62
C ARG A 25 -25.08 24.06 -6.13
N ILE A 26 -25.39 25.17 -6.80
CA ILE A 26 -26.72 25.40 -7.38
C ILE A 26 -27.05 24.32 -8.41
N ILE A 27 -26.14 24.07 -9.35
CA ILE A 27 -26.33 23.08 -10.42
C ILE A 27 -26.39 21.66 -9.86
N PHE A 28 -25.53 21.32 -8.90
CA PHE A 28 -25.54 20.02 -8.25
C PHE A 28 -26.85 19.76 -7.50
N ASN A 29 -27.37 20.76 -6.77
CA ASN A 29 -28.65 20.64 -6.07
C ASN A 29 -29.84 20.50 -7.03
N ALA A 30 -29.75 21.09 -8.23
CA ALA A 30 -30.78 20.97 -9.25
C ALA A 30 -30.77 19.61 -9.96
N LEU A 31 -29.59 19.01 -10.15
CA LEU A 31 -29.43 17.72 -10.84
C LEU A 31 -29.47 16.52 -9.89
N GLU A 32 -29.09 16.72 -8.63
CA GLU A 32 -28.81 15.65 -7.67
C GLU A 32 -27.71 14.68 -8.16
N GLY A 33 -27.38 13.65 -7.36
CA GLY A 33 -26.18 12.82 -7.58
C GLY A 33 -26.09 12.18 -8.97
N SER A 34 -27.16 11.53 -9.43
CA SER A 34 -27.11 10.70 -10.65
C SER A 34 -27.08 11.52 -11.95
N TYR A 35 -27.80 12.64 -12.03
CA TYR A 35 -27.74 13.53 -13.19
C TYR A 35 -26.51 14.43 -13.17
N ALA A 36 -26.02 14.84 -11.99
CA ALA A 36 -24.74 15.53 -11.87
C ALA A 36 -23.58 14.65 -12.37
N LEU A 37 -23.64 13.34 -12.14
CA LEU A 37 -22.70 12.37 -12.69
C LEU A 37 -22.75 12.31 -14.23
N CYS A 38 -23.94 12.38 -14.82
CA CYS A 38 -24.10 12.44 -16.27
C CYS A 38 -23.56 13.75 -16.86
N LEU A 39 -23.78 14.88 -16.19
CA LEU A 39 -23.15 16.14 -16.57
C LEU A 39 -21.62 16.04 -16.52
N LEU A 40 -21.06 15.48 -15.44
CA LEU A 40 -19.62 15.26 -15.31
C LEU A 40 -19.08 14.40 -16.45
N ALA A 41 -19.74 13.28 -16.76
CA ALA A 41 -19.37 12.40 -17.85
C ALA A 41 -19.37 13.11 -19.21
N ASN A 42 -20.40 13.93 -19.48
CA ASN A 42 -20.47 14.75 -20.69
C ASN A 42 -19.33 15.79 -20.76
N LEU A 43 -18.96 16.43 -19.65
CA LEU A 43 -17.85 17.38 -19.59
C LEU A 43 -16.50 16.70 -19.87
N ILE A 44 -16.29 15.49 -19.33
CA ILE A 44 -15.08 14.69 -19.58
C ILE A 44 -15.03 14.28 -21.07
N GLN A 45 -16.15 13.86 -21.65
CA GLN A 45 -16.23 13.55 -23.07
C GLN A 45 -15.91 14.78 -23.93
N LEU A 46 -16.44 15.96 -23.58
CA LEU A 46 -16.12 17.20 -24.28
C LEU A 46 -14.62 17.52 -24.20
N ALA A 47 -14.00 17.36 -23.03
CA ALA A 47 -12.55 17.53 -22.87
C ALA A 47 -11.75 16.61 -23.80
N SER A 48 -12.21 15.38 -24.01
CA SER A 48 -11.56 14.42 -24.92
C SER A 48 -11.66 14.81 -26.40
N ILE A 49 -12.67 15.61 -26.78
CA ILE A 49 -12.95 15.99 -28.17
C ILE A 49 -12.24 17.29 -28.54
N GLU A 50 -12.05 18.21 -27.60
CA GLU A 50 -11.42 19.51 -27.86
C GLU A 50 -9.95 19.39 -28.33
N SER A 51 -9.49 20.44 -29.00
CA SER A 51 -8.13 20.56 -29.54
C SER A 51 -7.10 20.87 -28.47
N ASP A 52 -5.91 20.29 -28.57
CA ASP A 52 -4.86 20.35 -27.54
C ASP A 52 -4.39 21.78 -27.19
N ASP A 53 -4.45 22.74 -28.11
CA ASP A 53 -4.01 24.13 -27.86
C ASP A 53 -4.98 24.92 -26.97
N THR A 54 -6.29 24.77 -27.15
CA THR A 54 -7.31 25.38 -26.28
C THR A 54 -7.30 24.77 -24.87
N LEU A 55 -6.71 23.60 -24.73
CA LEU A 55 -6.83 22.74 -23.55
C LEU A 55 -5.75 23.00 -22.49
N LYS A 56 -4.56 23.47 -22.86
CA LYS A 56 -3.41 23.61 -21.92
C LYS A 56 -3.71 24.50 -20.71
N ASP A 57 -4.38 25.63 -20.93
CA ASP A 57 -4.69 26.59 -19.86
C ASP A 57 -6.00 26.27 -19.12
N LEU A 58 -6.89 25.47 -19.73
CA LEU A 58 -8.18 25.09 -19.16
C LEU A 58 -8.09 23.84 -18.28
N TYR A 59 -7.16 22.92 -18.56
CA TYR A 59 -7.00 21.69 -17.77
C TYR A 59 -6.59 21.96 -16.32
N PHE A 60 -5.76 22.99 -16.11
CA PHE A 60 -5.37 23.43 -14.77
C PHE A 60 -5.35 24.97 -14.69
N PRO A 61 -6.05 25.59 -13.72
CA PRO A 61 -6.71 24.95 -12.58
C PRO A 61 -8.17 24.55 -12.83
N SER A 62 -8.84 25.09 -13.86
CA SER A 62 -10.30 25.04 -13.98
C SER A 62 -10.88 23.63 -14.13
N PHE A 63 -10.38 22.81 -15.07
CA PHE A 63 -10.87 21.43 -15.23
C PHE A 63 -10.64 20.61 -13.96
N THR A 64 -9.41 20.68 -13.43
CA THR A 64 -9.02 20.01 -12.19
C THR A 64 -9.97 20.38 -11.03
N PHE A 65 -10.27 21.67 -10.87
CA PHE A 65 -11.16 22.17 -9.83
C PHE A 65 -12.60 21.64 -10.01
N VAL A 66 -13.21 21.85 -11.17
CA VAL A 66 -14.61 21.50 -11.44
C VAL A 66 -14.84 19.99 -11.30
N VAL A 67 -13.98 19.17 -11.91
CA VAL A 67 -14.11 17.70 -11.83
C VAL A 67 -13.96 17.22 -10.38
N THR A 68 -12.96 17.73 -9.64
CA THR A 68 -12.78 17.36 -8.23
C THR A 68 -14.02 17.74 -7.42
N LYS A 69 -14.53 18.96 -7.57
CA LYS A 69 -15.68 19.45 -6.81
C LYS A 69 -16.96 18.68 -7.12
N MET A 70 -17.21 18.35 -8.39
CA MET A 70 -18.36 17.52 -8.76
C MET A 70 -18.28 16.12 -8.14
N LEU A 71 -17.10 15.49 -8.16
CA LEU A 71 -16.89 14.20 -7.51
C LEU A 71 -17.06 14.28 -5.98
N GLU A 72 -16.50 15.32 -5.33
CA GLU A 72 -16.70 15.57 -3.89
C GLU A 72 -18.19 15.73 -3.55
N SER A 73 -18.96 16.47 -4.37
CA SER A 73 -20.40 16.61 -4.18
C SER A 73 -21.13 15.28 -4.35
N CYS A 74 -20.76 14.45 -5.34
CA CYS A 74 -21.29 13.08 -5.47
C CYS A 74 -20.99 12.22 -4.23
N GLN A 75 -19.77 12.30 -3.69
CA GLN A 75 -19.40 11.57 -2.48
C GLN A 75 -20.24 12.02 -1.26
N GLN A 76 -20.36 13.33 -1.04
CA GLN A 76 -21.18 13.88 0.04
C GLN A 76 -22.65 13.49 -0.09
N TYR A 77 -23.16 13.47 -1.32
CA TYR A 77 -24.52 13.01 -1.60
C TYR A 77 -24.72 11.55 -1.18
N VAL A 78 -23.82 10.63 -1.54
CA VAL A 78 -23.88 9.21 -1.15
C VAL A 78 -23.83 9.05 0.37
N VAL A 79 -22.95 9.80 1.06
CA VAL A 79 -22.81 9.74 2.53
C VAL A 79 -24.05 10.29 3.23
N SER A 80 -24.63 11.39 2.75
CA SER A 80 -25.83 11.99 3.34
C SER A 80 -27.11 11.17 3.16
N LYS A 81 -27.10 10.23 2.20
CA LYS A 81 -28.25 9.38 1.84
C LYS A 81 -28.03 7.92 2.27
N GLN A 82 -27.39 7.66 3.40
CA GLN A 82 -27.28 6.29 3.95
C GLN A 82 -28.56 5.90 4.72
N SER A 83 -29.06 4.68 4.50
CA SER A 83 -30.27 4.13 5.15
C SER A 83 -30.19 2.61 5.23
N ASN A 84 -31.03 1.99 6.06
CA ASN A 84 -31.19 0.53 6.10
C ASN A 84 -31.80 -0.02 4.79
N LEU A 85 -32.56 0.81 4.07
CA LEU A 85 -33.05 0.51 2.72
C LEU A 85 -32.15 1.23 1.72
N THR A 86 -31.34 0.48 0.97
CA THR A 86 -30.44 1.03 -0.05
C THR A 86 -30.78 0.51 -1.44
N HIS A 87 -30.49 1.33 -2.43
CA HIS A 87 -30.51 0.99 -3.85
C HIS A 87 -29.07 0.97 -4.37
N TRP A 88 -28.78 0.03 -5.27
CA TRP A 88 -27.45 -0.09 -5.87
C TRP A 88 -27.34 0.78 -7.12
N HIS A 89 -26.33 1.65 -7.14
CA HIS A 89 -25.94 2.41 -8.32
C HIS A 89 -24.64 1.83 -8.94
N PRO A 90 -24.61 1.54 -10.26
CA PRO A 90 -23.46 0.91 -10.93
C PRO A 90 -22.12 1.68 -10.93
N VAL A 91 -22.06 2.86 -10.31
CA VAL A 91 -20.90 3.77 -10.32
C VAL A 91 -20.63 4.28 -8.91
N LEU A 92 -21.65 4.86 -8.26
CA LEU A 92 -21.57 5.45 -6.92
C LEU A 92 -21.74 4.44 -5.76
N GLY A 93 -22.16 3.21 -6.04
CA GLY A 93 -22.43 2.21 -5.00
C GLY A 93 -23.81 2.35 -4.37
N CYS A 94 -23.96 1.94 -3.11
CA CYS A 94 -25.27 1.86 -2.43
C CYS A 94 -25.64 3.17 -1.70
N PHE A 95 -26.86 3.67 -1.94
CA PHE A 95 -27.46 4.78 -1.19
C PHE A 95 -29.01 4.69 -1.21
N ALA A 96 -29.67 5.45 -0.34
CA ALA A 96 -31.09 5.30 -0.01
C ALA A 96 -32.08 5.78 -1.08
N GLN A 97 -31.62 6.42 -2.15
CA GLN A 97 -32.50 7.00 -3.16
C GLN A 97 -32.62 6.08 -4.37
N PRO A 98 -33.85 5.76 -4.85
CA PRO A 98 -34.02 4.95 -6.03
C PRO A 98 -33.44 5.65 -7.26
N VAL A 99 -32.76 4.87 -8.10
CA VAL A 99 -32.23 5.36 -9.37
C VAL A 99 -33.38 5.47 -10.37
N ASP A 100 -33.46 6.59 -11.07
CA ASP A 100 -34.43 6.79 -12.14
C ASP A 100 -34.28 5.67 -13.21
N PRO A 101 -35.35 4.92 -13.53
CA PRO A 101 -35.32 3.86 -14.53
C PRO A 101 -34.85 4.33 -15.91
N LEU A 102 -35.15 5.58 -16.30
CA LEU A 102 -34.71 6.15 -17.58
C LEU A 102 -33.19 6.30 -17.63
N LEU A 103 -32.58 6.64 -16.49
CA LEU A 103 -31.13 6.80 -16.37
C LEU A 103 -30.39 5.47 -16.50
N HIS A 104 -31.04 4.35 -16.16
CA HIS A 104 -30.40 3.03 -16.21
C HIS A 104 -29.84 2.71 -17.61
N SER A 105 -30.58 3.10 -18.66
CA SER A 105 -30.15 2.94 -20.06
C SER A 105 -28.93 3.80 -20.42
N ALA A 106 -28.74 4.94 -19.75
CA ALA A 106 -27.65 5.86 -19.99
C ALA A 106 -26.36 5.48 -19.24
N ILE A 107 -26.44 4.69 -18.17
CA ILE A 107 -25.30 4.41 -17.28
C ILE A 107 -24.13 3.74 -18.01
N SER A 108 -24.38 2.87 -18.99
CA SER A 108 -23.32 2.26 -19.79
C SER A 108 -22.49 3.31 -20.53
N TYR A 109 -23.16 4.30 -21.13
CA TYR A 109 -22.52 5.44 -21.78
C TYR A 109 -21.81 6.35 -20.77
N THR A 110 -22.45 6.63 -19.62
CA THR A 110 -21.83 7.40 -18.54
C THR A 110 -20.52 6.78 -18.08
N LYS A 111 -20.46 5.44 -17.94
CA LYS A 111 -19.21 4.73 -17.60
C LYS A 111 -18.13 4.90 -18.65
N ILE A 112 -18.48 4.75 -19.93
CA ILE A 112 -17.52 4.95 -21.05
C ILE A 112 -16.98 6.37 -21.04
N GLN A 113 -17.86 7.37 -20.90
CA GLN A 113 -17.47 8.77 -20.85
C GLN A 113 -16.60 9.10 -19.63
N LEU A 114 -16.96 8.61 -18.44
CA LEU A 114 -16.14 8.74 -17.23
C LEU A 114 -14.76 8.10 -17.41
N SER A 115 -14.69 6.95 -18.09
CA SER A 115 -13.43 6.25 -18.31
C SER A 115 -12.39 7.04 -19.11
N LEU A 116 -12.85 8.04 -19.88
CA LEU A 116 -11.96 8.96 -20.56
C LEU A 116 -11.14 9.82 -19.60
N LEU A 117 -11.59 10.03 -18.36
CA LEU A 117 -10.85 10.78 -17.34
C LEU A 117 -9.50 10.15 -17.03
N TRP A 118 -9.44 8.81 -17.01
CA TRP A 118 -8.21 8.04 -16.86
C TRP A 118 -7.77 7.39 -18.18
N SER A 119 -8.10 8.01 -19.31
CA SER A 119 -7.57 7.64 -20.64
C SER A 119 -6.26 8.35 -20.94
N GLY A 120 -5.45 7.76 -21.84
CA GLY A 120 -4.13 8.27 -22.19
C GLY A 120 -4.13 9.74 -22.57
N LYS A 121 -5.13 10.21 -23.34
CA LYS A 121 -5.22 11.62 -23.76
C LYS A 121 -5.35 12.56 -22.57
N ILE A 122 -6.33 12.36 -21.68
CA ILE A 122 -6.60 13.29 -20.57
C ILE A 122 -5.50 13.21 -19.51
N VAL A 123 -5.05 11.99 -19.16
CA VAL A 123 -3.97 11.83 -18.17
C VAL A 123 -2.66 12.43 -18.69
N GLN A 124 -2.36 12.30 -19.99
CA GLN A 124 -1.17 12.88 -20.60
C GLN A 124 -1.20 14.42 -20.59
N GLN A 125 -2.37 15.04 -20.80
CA GLN A 125 -2.50 16.50 -20.75
C GLN A 125 -2.44 17.03 -19.31
N LEU A 126 -3.11 16.38 -18.36
CA LEU A 126 -3.10 16.79 -16.96
C LEU A 126 -1.72 16.58 -16.32
N LEU A 127 -1.25 15.33 -16.37
CA LEU A 127 -0.11 14.88 -15.58
C LEU A 127 1.12 14.61 -16.46
N GLY A 128 0.94 13.97 -17.61
CA GLY A 128 2.04 13.52 -18.46
C GLY A 128 2.99 14.63 -18.92
N GLN A 129 2.49 15.65 -19.61
CA GLN A 129 3.29 16.79 -20.08
C GLN A 129 3.93 17.54 -18.90
N THR A 130 3.13 17.82 -17.86
CA THR A 130 3.62 18.51 -16.65
C THR A 130 4.79 17.76 -16.02
N LEU A 131 4.68 16.44 -15.80
CA LEU A 131 5.74 15.63 -15.24
C LEU A 131 6.95 15.53 -16.17
N LYS A 132 6.71 15.35 -17.47
CA LYS A 132 7.78 15.21 -18.46
C LYS A 132 8.62 16.48 -18.56
N ASP A 133 7.97 17.64 -18.64
CA ASP A 133 8.64 18.94 -18.63
C ASP A 133 9.43 19.17 -17.34
N ILE A 134 8.88 18.76 -16.19
CA ILE A 134 9.55 18.90 -14.89
C ILE A 134 10.80 18.02 -14.82
N VAL A 135 10.69 16.76 -15.23
CA VAL A 135 11.76 15.77 -15.15
C VAL A 135 12.86 16.07 -16.17
N GLU A 136 12.52 16.45 -17.40
CA GLU A 136 13.49 16.76 -18.46
C GLU A 136 14.29 18.04 -18.16
N LYS A 137 13.66 19.06 -17.56
CA LYS A 137 14.36 20.30 -17.16
C LYS A 137 15.46 20.07 -16.11
N GLU A 138 15.35 19.06 -15.26
CA GLU A 138 16.39 18.75 -14.27
C GLU A 138 17.63 18.06 -14.86
N VAL A 139 17.45 17.31 -15.96
CA VAL A 139 18.56 16.68 -16.69
C VAL A 139 19.47 17.76 -17.32
N ILE A 140 18.87 18.84 -17.84
CA ILE A 140 19.61 19.93 -18.49
C ILE A 140 20.45 20.74 -17.48
N ILE A 141 19.94 20.95 -16.26
CA ILE A 141 20.66 21.69 -15.20
C ILE A 141 21.89 20.91 -14.71
N THR A 142 21.85 19.57 -14.80
CA THR A 142 22.98 18.73 -14.40
C THR A 142 24.09 18.66 -15.46
N ASP A 143 23.76 18.76 -16.75
CA ASP A 143 24.73 18.77 -17.86
C ASP A 143 25.51 20.09 -17.99
N ASN A 144 24.90 21.25 -17.70
CA ASN A 144 25.60 22.54 -17.80
C ASN A 144 26.77 22.70 -16.80
N ASN A 145 26.84 21.85 -15.77
CA ASN A 145 27.96 21.83 -14.82
C ASN A 145 29.07 20.81 -15.20
N GLN A 146 28.93 20.08 -16.31
CA GLN A 146 29.95 19.15 -16.82
C GLN A 146 30.09 19.31 -18.34
N SER A 147 30.84 20.33 -18.76
CA SER A 147 31.31 20.40 -20.15
C SER A 147 32.59 19.57 -20.32
N THR A 148 32.47 18.42 -20.99
CA THR A 148 33.21 18.05 -22.22
C THR A 148 33.01 16.57 -22.55
N SER A 149 32.11 16.26 -23.50
CA SER A 149 32.38 15.44 -24.70
C SER A 149 31.09 14.96 -25.36
N ASN A 150 31.09 15.01 -26.68
CA ASN A 150 30.00 14.62 -27.57
C ASN A 150 29.75 13.10 -27.53
N SER A 151 28.49 12.66 -27.45
CA SER A 151 27.84 11.80 -28.47
C SER A 151 26.48 11.27 -27.99
N THR A 152 25.66 10.99 -28.99
CA THR A 152 24.23 10.66 -29.01
C THR A 152 23.78 9.45 -28.17
N ASN A 153 22.58 9.58 -27.58
CA ASN A 153 21.65 8.51 -27.15
C ASN A 153 22.00 7.59 -25.95
N ILE A 154 22.75 8.05 -24.94
CA ILE A 154 23.01 7.29 -23.68
C ILE A 154 22.44 8.00 -22.41
N PHE A 155 21.61 9.04 -22.59
CA PHE A 155 21.32 10.05 -21.56
C PHE A 155 20.31 9.68 -20.45
N LYS A 156 19.79 8.45 -20.40
CA LYS A 156 19.01 7.96 -19.22
C LYS A 156 19.88 7.28 -18.15
N ARG A 157 21.13 6.92 -18.48
CA ARG A 157 22.03 6.14 -17.59
C ARG A 157 22.73 7.00 -16.53
N ALA A 158 23.07 8.25 -16.87
CA ALA A 158 23.87 9.14 -16.01
C ALA A 158 23.13 9.65 -14.76
N PHE A 159 21.78 9.69 -14.76
CA PHE A 159 20.97 10.10 -13.60
C PHE A 159 21.01 9.09 -12.45
N PHE A 160 21.32 7.82 -12.74
CA PHE A 160 21.22 6.71 -11.78
C PHE A 160 22.59 6.21 -11.27
N GLU A 161 23.63 6.18 -12.10
CA GLU A 161 24.96 5.67 -11.70
C GLU A 161 25.72 6.59 -10.73
N SER A 162 25.33 7.87 -10.63
CA SER A 162 25.94 8.85 -9.73
C SER A 162 25.41 8.81 -8.28
N ARG A 163 24.50 7.88 -7.95
CA ARG A 163 23.80 7.77 -6.65
C ARG A 163 24.66 7.38 -5.45
N VAL A 164 25.90 6.92 -5.64
CA VAL A 164 26.73 6.39 -4.53
C VAL A 164 27.96 7.24 -4.21
N ASN A 165 28.41 8.15 -5.10
CA ASN A 165 29.77 8.70 -4.93
C ASN A 165 30.02 10.15 -5.36
N ARG A 166 29.14 11.09 -4.98
CA ARG A 166 29.48 12.53 -5.07
C ARG A 166 28.89 13.34 -3.92
N ASN A 167 29.70 13.51 -2.87
CA ASN A 167 29.58 14.66 -1.97
C ASN A 167 29.94 15.94 -2.76
N ASN A 168 29.18 17.02 -2.56
CA ASN A 168 29.46 18.41 -2.99
C ASN A 168 29.01 18.93 -4.36
N SER A 169 27.83 18.55 -4.87
CA SER A 169 27.09 19.44 -5.79
C SER A 169 25.77 19.86 -5.15
N THR A 170 25.57 21.17 -4.97
CA THR A 170 24.33 21.79 -4.46
C THR A 170 23.18 21.50 -5.41
N ARG A 171 22.52 20.35 -5.20
CA ARG A 171 21.33 19.96 -5.95
C ARG A 171 20.15 20.82 -5.46
N TYR A 172 19.59 21.64 -6.33
CA TYR A 172 18.39 22.41 -6.04
C TYR A 172 17.19 21.46 -6.05
N TYR A 173 16.77 21.04 -4.85
CA TYR A 173 15.56 20.24 -4.69
C TYR A 173 14.32 21.10 -4.78
N ARG A 174 13.24 20.52 -5.31
CA ARG A 174 11.93 21.19 -5.33
C ARG A 174 11.35 21.24 -3.93
N LYS A 175 10.77 22.39 -3.60
CA LYS A 175 10.11 22.57 -2.30
C LYS A 175 8.74 21.91 -2.31
N LEU A 176 8.43 21.19 -1.24
CA LEU A 176 7.07 20.74 -0.96
C LEU A 176 6.15 21.97 -0.77
N GLY A 177 5.00 22.00 -1.46
CA GLY A 177 4.14 23.19 -1.53
C GLY A 177 4.64 24.31 -2.47
N GLY A 178 5.66 24.05 -3.31
CA GLY A 178 6.00 24.94 -4.42
C GLY A 178 4.98 24.85 -5.56
N HIS A 179 4.93 25.83 -6.46
CA HIS A 179 3.92 25.93 -7.52
C HIS A 179 3.72 24.63 -8.32
N ASP A 180 4.80 24.07 -8.87
CA ASP A 180 4.74 22.83 -9.66
C ASP A 180 4.32 21.63 -8.80
N THR A 181 4.81 21.56 -7.56
CA THR A 181 4.46 20.50 -6.61
C THR A 181 3.00 20.54 -6.23
N THR A 182 2.47 21.72 -5.93
CA THR A 182 1.05 21.91 -5.61
C THR A 182 0.17 21.63 -6.83
N LYS A 183 0.59 22.01 -8.05
CA LYS A 183 -0.12 21.64 -9.28
C LYS A 183 -0.24 20.12 -9.43
N VAL A 184 0.88 19.40 -9.37
CA VAL A 184 0.89 17.93 -9.46
C VAL A 184 0.05 17.31 -8.32
N ALA A 185 0.20 17.83 -7.10
CA ALA A 185 -0.54 17.34 -5.95
C ALA A 185 -2.06 17.51 -6.08
N LEU A 186 -2.53 18.65 -6.59
CA LEU A 186 -3.96 18.90 -6.84
C LEU A 186 -4.52 17.99 -7.94
N ILE A 187 -3.75 17.72 -8.98
CA ILE A 187 -4.13 16.75 -10.03
C ILE A 187 -4.21 15.34 -9.43
N CYS A 188 -3.26 14.96 -8.56
CA CYS A 188 -3.35 13.68 -7.85
C CYS A 188 -4.56 13.64 -6.91
N SER A 189 -4.91 14.75 -6.24
CA SER A 189 -6.13 14.84 -5.43
C SER A 189 -7.39 14.58 -6.26
N LEU A 190 -7.47 15.08 -7.50
CA LEU A 190 -8.59 14.77 -8.40
C LEU A 190 -8.76 13.25 -8.59
N TYR A 191 -7.67 12.54 -8.90
CA TYR A 191 -7.73 11.09 -9.12
C TYR A 191 -7.99 10.33 -7.82
N GLN A 192 -7.48 10.81 -6.68
CA GLN A 192 -7.86 10.27 -5.38
C GLN A 192 -9.36 10.45 -5.11
N THR A 193 -9.92 11.63 -5.35
CA THR A 193 -11.37 11.86 -5.22
C THR A 193 -12.15 10.94 -6.17
N ALA A 194 -11.66 10.71 -7.39
CA ALA A 194 -12.26 9.75 -8.32
C ALA A 194 -12.24 8.31 -7.77
N LEU A 195 -11.12 7.84 -7.23
CA LEU A 195 -11.01 6.50 -6.62
C LEU A 195 -11.94 6.31 -5.41
N HIS A 196 -12.15 7.36 -4.61
CA HIS A 196 -13.04 7.33 -3.45
C HIS A 196 -14.53 7.42 -3.85
N THR A 197 -14.84 8.15 -4.91
CA THR A 197 -16.23 8.41 -5.34
C THR A 197 -16.75 7.29 -6.26
N LEU A 198 -15.94 6.87 -7.23
CA LEU A 198 -16.29 5.90 -8.27
C LEU A 198 -15.90 4.48 -7.82
N THR A 199 -16.39 4.06 -6.65
CA THR A 199 -15.96 2.82 -5.98
C THR A 199 -16.07 1.57 -6.87
N GLN A 200 -17.07 1.52 -7.76
CA GLN A 200 -17.29 0.39 -8.67
C GLN A 200 -16.34 0.37 -9.88
N MET A 201 -15.63 1.48 -10.13
CA MET A 201 -14.68 1.64 -11.25
C MET A 201 -13.24 1.81 -10.75
N LYS A 202 -12.99 1.55 -9.46
CA LYS A 202 -11.68 1.80 -8.82
C LYS A 202 -10.53 1.06 -9.53
N LEU A 203 -10.75 -0.20 -9.90
CA LEU A 203 -9.74 -1.00 -10.60
C LEU A 203 -9.47 -0.47 -12.01
N ASP A 204 -10.50 -0.02 -12.73
CA ASP A 204 -10.35 0.57 -14.07
C ASP A 204 -9.52 1.85 -14.01
N VAL A 205 -9.79 2.70 -13.00
CA VAL A 205 -9.03 3.94 -12.75
C VAL A 205 -7.57 3.62 -12.45
N LEU A 206 -7.29 2.69 -11.53
CA LEU A 206 -5.92 2.29 -11.18
C LEU A 206 -5.18 1.72 -12.39
N THR A 207 -5.81 0.83 -13.15
CA THR A 207 -5.23 0.22 -14.36
C THR A 207 -4.91 1.30 -15.39
N GLY A 208 -5.84 2.22 -15.64
CA GLY A 208 -5.64 3.34 -16.58
C GLY A 208 -4.45 4.21 -16.20
N LEU A 209 -4.31 4.56 -14.92
CA LEU A 209 -3.20 5.40 -14.43
C LEU A 209 -1.84 4.68 -14.43
N CYS A 210 -1.81 3.35 -14.25
CA CYS A 210 -0.56 2.59 -14.17
C CYS A 210 0.07 2.33 -15.54
N TYR A 211 -0.73 1.98 -16.54
CA TYR A 211 -0.24 1.44 -17.81
C TYR A 211 -0.10 2.45 -18.94
N GLN A 212 -0.54 3.69 -18.74
CA GLN A 212 -0.46 4.74 -19.77
C GLN A 212 0.90 5.44 -19.75
N ASP A 213 1.58 5.47 -20.91
CA ASP A 213 2.68 6.40 -21.26
C ASP A 213 3.77 6.62 -20.20
N LYS A 214 4.09 5.58 -19.41
CA LYS A 214 5.08 5.63 -18.31
C LYS A 214 4.76 6.73 -17.27
N ILE A 215 3.49 7.12 -17.14
CA ILE A 215 3.06 8.21 -16.24
C ILE A 215 3.38 7.89 -14.79
N LEU A 216 3.10 6.66 -14.34
CA LEU A 216 3.46 6.21 -12.99
C LEU A 216 4.98 6.29 -12.74
N TYR A 217 5.79 5.96 -13.74
CA TYR A 217 7.25 6.10 -13.67
C TYR A 217 7.70 7.55 -13.63
N HIS A 218 7.11 8.44 -14.44
CA HIS A 218 7.41 9.87 -14.37
C HIS A 218 6.97 10.48 -13.03
N LEU A 219 5.89 10.00 -12.43
CA LEU A 219 5.46 10.43 -11.09
C LEU A 219 6.47 9.98 -10.03
N TRP A 220 7.00 8.76 -10.15
CA TRP A 220 8.11 8.30 -9.32
C TRP A 220 9.36 9.19 -9.48
N LEU A 221 9.76 9.49 -10.71
CA LEU A 221 10.90 10.38 -10.96
C LEU A 221 10.66 11.77 -10.35
N PHE A 222 9.44 12.31 -10.47
CA PHE A 222 9.05 13.56 -9.84
C PHE A 222 9.18 13.52 -8.31
N LEU A 223 8.73 12.46 -7.64
CA LEU A 223 8.89 12.32 -6.18
C LEU A 223 10.38 12.35 -5.75
N ASN A 224 11.28 11.83 -6.58
CA ASN A 224 12.72 11.89 -6.32
C ASN A 224 13.30 13.31 -6.41
N THR A 225 12.59 14.27 -7.02
CA THR A 225 13.02 15.68 -7.11
C THR A 225 12.73 16.50 -5.85
N LEU A 226 11.87 15.98 -4.96
CA LEU A 226 11.35 16.70 -3.77
C LEU A 226 12.35 16.76 -2.59
N GLY A 227 13.54 16.20 -2.74
CA GLY A 227 14.54 16.19 -1.69
C GLY A 227 15.36 14.90 -1.65
N PRO A 228 16.40 14.86 -0.80
CA PRO A 228 17.10 13.61 -0.52
C PRO A 228 16.11 12.56 0.00
N ASN A 229 16.29 11.30 -0.42
CA ASN A 229 15.40 10.20 -0.10
C ASN A 229 13.92 10.52 -0.40
N CYS A 230 13.63 11.01 -1.61
CA CYS A 230 12.27 11.35 -2.05
C CYS A 230 11.57 12.40 -1.16
N GLY A 231 12.32 13.35 -0.60
CA GLY A 231 11.75 14.39 0.27
C GLY A 231 11.32 13.89 1.65
N LEU A 232 11.87 12.77 2.16
CA LEU A 232 11.51 12.16 3.45
C LEU A 232 11.34 13.17 4.59
N LYS A 233 12.35 14.04 4.81
CA LYS A 233 12.29 15.06 5.86
C LYS A 233 11.15 16.06 5.62
N ALA A 234 10.99 16.54 4.39
CA ALA A 234 9.97 17.51 4.04
C ALA A 234 8.55 16.95 4.28
N PHE A 235 8.30 15.69 3.92
CA PHE A 235 7.01 15.05 4.19
C PHE A 235 6.77 14.80 5.68
N LEU A 236 7.80 14.43 6.46
CA LEU A 236 7.68 14.27 7.92
C LEU A 236 7.37 15.60 8.62
N ASP A 237 8.09 16.67 8.24
CA ASP A 237 7.86 18.02 8.77
C ASP A 237 6.44 18.50 8.38
N HIS A 238 6.00 18.21 7.16
CA HIS A 238 4.65 18.52 6.71
C HIS A 238 3.58 17.72 7.46
N LEU A 239 3.84 16.45 7.79
CA LEU A 239 2.92 15.61 8.55
C LEU A 239 2.79 16.10 9.99
N ALA A 240 3.91 16.53 10.59
CA ALA A 240 3.89 17.15 11.90
C ALA A 240 3.05 18.44 11.93
N ALA A 241 3.05 19.22 10.84
CA ALA A 241 2.23 20.42 10.70
C ALA A 241 0.76 20.13 10.34
N ASN A 242 0.48 19.01 9.66
CA ASN A 242 -0.86 18.64 9.18
C ASN A 242 -1.19 17.16 9.47
N THR A 243 -1.43 16.86 10.75
CA THR A 243 -1.70 15.51 11.25
C THR A 243 -3.01 14.91 10.72
N LYS A 244 -3.92 15.74 10.17
CA LYS A 244 -5.14 15.26 9.49
C LYS A 244 -4.84 14.58 8.15
N CYS A 245 -3.62 14.69 7.62
CA CYS A 245 -3.20 14.10 6.35
C CYS A 245 -4.06 14.56 5.14
N SER A 246 -4.73 15.71 5.24
CA SER A 246 -5.68 16.20 4.24
C SER A 246 -5.04 17.11 3.18
N ALA A 247 -3.74 17.40 3.30
CA ALA A 247 -3.04 18.21 2.32
C ALA A 247 -2.96 17.48 0.95
N PRO A 248 -3.03 18.21 -0.18
CA PRO A 248 -2.89 17.63 -1.51
C PRO A 248 -1.61 16.81 -1.68
N GLU A 249 -0.51 17.21 -1.04
CA GLU A 249 0.78 16.53 -1.12
C GLU A 249 0.72 15.11 -0.54
N PHE A 250 -0.15 14.86 0.45
CA PHE A 250 -0.41 13.51 0.94
C PHE A 250 -1.29 12.72 -0.02
N GLN A 251 -2.26 13.36 -0.70
CA GLN A 251 -3.07 12.71 -1.74
C GLN A 251 -2.20 12.24 -2.92
N MET A 252 -1.16 13.01 -3.27
CA MET A 252 -0.15 12.60 -4.24
C MET A 252 0.59 11.33 -3.81
N LEU A 253 1.05 11.27 -2.55
CA LEU A 253 1.71 10.07 -2.03
C LEU A 253 0.76 8.87 -1.98
N ILE A 254 -0.49 9.07 -1.56
CA ILE A 254 -1.52 8.02 -1.51
C ILE A 254 -1.76 7.47 -2.92
N LEU A 255 -1.97 8.35 -3.91
CA LEU A 255 -2.19 7.94 -5.31
C LEU A 255 -1.01 7.17 -5.87
N PHE A 256 0.20 7.67 -5.66
CA PHE A 256 1.40 6.96 -6.08
C PHE A 256 1.46 5.57 -5.44
N CYS A 257 1.22 5.47 -4.12
CA CYS A 257 1.29 4.19 -3.42
C CYS A 257 0.22 3.21 -3.85
N ASP A 258 -1.01 3.66 -4.07
CA ASP A 258 -2.12 2.83 -4.56
C ASP A 258 -1.85 2.30 -5.97
N CYS A 259 -1.41 3.18 -6.88
CA CYS A 259 -1.06 2.81 -8.25
C CYS A 259 0.14 1.86 -8.27
N MET A 260 1.19 2.17 -7.52
CA MET A 260 2.38 1.33 -7.46
C MET A 260 2.10 -0.03 -6.80
N THR A 261 1.21 -0.08 -5.80
CA THR A 261 0.77 -1.36 -5.21
C THR A 261 0.04 -2.21 -6.25
N HIS A 262 -0.89 -1.60 -7.01
CA HIS A 262 -1.59 -2.27 -8.08
C HIS A 262 -0.59 -2.82 -9.13
N TYR A 263 0.33 -1.98 -9.59
CA TYR A 263 1.40 -2.34 -10.53
C TYR A 263 2.30 -3.48 -10.03
N VAL A 264 2.79 -3.43 -8.79
CA VAL A 264 3.63 -4.48 -8.19
C VAL A 264 2.88 -5.80 -8.00
N THR A 265 1.57 -5.74 -7.79
CA THR A 265 0.75 -6.95 -7.57
C THR A 265 0.55 -7.74 -8.86
N ILE A 266 0.41 -7.05 -9.99
CA ILE A 266 0.14 -7.64 -11.30
C ILE A 266 1.39 -7.93 -12.12
N LEU A 267 2.52 -7.28 -11.81
CA LEU A 267 3.84 -7.59 -12.38
C LEU A 267 4.21 -9.07 -12.18
N ASP A 268 4.66 -9.73 -13.24
CA ASP A 268 5.27 -11.04 -13.09
C ASP A 268 6.76 -10.96 -12.71
N ASP A 269 7.37 -12.12 -12.41
CA ASP A 269 8.78 -12.18 -12.00
C ASP A 269 9.75 -11.85 -13.17
N MET A 270 9.38 -12.17 -14.41
CA MET A 270 10.19 -11.89 -15.59
C MET A 270 10.26 -10.38 -15.84
N GLU A 271 9.11 -9.70 -15.81
CA GLU A 271 8.99 -8.25 -15.95
C GLU A 271 9.75 -7.52 -14.84
N MET A 272 9.59 -7.95 -13.59
CA MET A 272 10.18 -7.27 -12.44
C MET A 272 11.69 -7.51 -12.29
N TYR A 273 12.16 -8.76 -12.38
CA TYR A 273 13.55 -9.08 -12.05
C TYR A 273 14.47 -9.05 -13.27
N GLU A 274 13.96 -9.35 -14.47
CA GLU A 274 14.76 -9.50 -15.67
C GLU A 274 14.61 -8.31 -16.62
N GLN A 275 13.38 -8.00 -17.05
CA GLN A 275 13.14 -6.93 -18.02
C GLN A 275 13.40 -5.55 -17.41
N GLN A 276 12.87 -5.29 -16.21
CA GLN A 276 13.03 -4.04 -15.48
C GLN A 276 12.70 -2.79 -16.33
N ASP A 277 11.58 -2.79 -17.06
CA ASP A 277 11.08 -1.59 -17.77
C ASP A 277 9.63 -1.31 -17.32
N PRO A 278 9.26 -0.05 -17.00
CA PRO A 278 10.14 1.12 -16.87
C PRO A 278 10.92 1.18 -15.53
N PHE A 279 10.50 0.43 -14.52
CA PHE A 279 11.10 0.46 -13.18
C PHE A 279 12.29 -0.48 -13.05
N LYS A 280 13.38 0.00 -12.44
CA LYS A 280 14.54 -0.82 -12.08
C LYS A 280 14.41 -1.37 -10.67
N LEU A 281 15.12 -2.47 -10.36
CA LEU A 281 15.23 -2.97 -8.98
C LEU A 281 15.70 -1.88 -8.01
N GLN A 282 16.61 -1.00 -8.45
CA GLN A 282 17.07 0.13 -7.65
C GLN A 282 15.98 1.16 -7.31
N ASP A 283 14.95 1.29 -8.15
CA ASP A 283 13.78 2.13 -7.85
C ASP A 283 13.01 1.53 -6.67
N PHE A 284 12.76 0.22 -6.68
CA PHE A 284 12.10 -0.49 -5.58
C PHE A 284 12.90 -0.43 -4.28
N VAL A 285 14.24 -0.52 -4.33
CA VAL A 285 15.10 -0.31 -3.16
C VAL A 285 14.90 1.10 -2.60
N THR A 286 14.87 2.12 -3.45
CA THR A 286 14.73 3.52 -3.01
C THR A 286 13.32 3.79 -2.45
N MET A 287 12.27 3.26 -3.09
CA MET A 287 10.90 3.30 -2.59
C MET A 287 10.79 2.60 -1.24
N GLY A 288 11.31 1.37 -1.13
CA GLY A 288 11.32 0.58 0.09
C GLY A 288 11.95 1.34 1.24
N PHE A 289 13.12 1.95 1.01
CA PHE A 289 13.78 2.79 2.01
C PHE A 289 12.92 3.97 2.46
N PHE A 290 12.37 4.75 1.51
CA PHE A 290 11.52 5.89 1.83
C PHE A 290 10.31 5.48 2.67
N LEU A 291 9.56 4.46 2.24
CA LEU A 291 8.35 4.00 2.91
C LEU A 291 8.65 3.47 4.31
N ASN A 292 9.70 2.65 4.42
CA ASN A 292 10.13 2.06 5.68
C ASN A 292 10.52 3.14 6.69
N GLN A 293 11.34 4.12 6.28
CA GLN A 293 11.76 5.22 7.14
C GLN A 293 10.61 6.18 7.47
N PHE A 294 9.75 6.50 6.51
CA PHE A 294 8.63 7.42 6.71
C PHE A 294 7.65 6.87 7.75
N LEU A 295 7.21 5.62 7.59
CA LEU A 295 6.26 4.99 8.53
C LEU A 295 6.89 4.82 9.90
N TYR A 296 8.15 4.38 9.97
CA TYR A 296 8.87 4.22 11.22
C TYR A 296 8.97 5.54 12.01
N LYS A 297 9.50 6.59 11.36
CA LYS A 297 9.71 7.90 12.00
C LYS A 297 8.38 8.56 12.35
N SER A 298 7.34 8.38 11.52
CA SER A 298 6.00 8.90 11.81
C SER A 298 5.37 8.24 13.04
N VAL A 299 5.50 6.92 13.20
CA VAL A 299 4.95 6.21 14.37
C VAL A 299 5.74 6.55 15.64
N LEU A 300 7.08 6.56 15.58
CA LEU A 300 7.90 6.89 16.75
C LEU A 300 7.74 8.36 17.17
N GLY A 301 7.58 9.26 16.20
CA GLY A 301 7.28 10.67 16.41
C GLY A 301 5.85 10.96 16.85
N ASN A 302 5.00 9.93 17.04
CA ASN A 302 3.57 10.06 17.35
C ASN A 302 2.81 10.98 16.36
N LEU A 303 3.22 10.98 15.08
CA LEU A 303 2.57 11.77 14.04
C LEU A 303 1.26 11.14 13.56
N PHE A 304 1.09 9.83 13.79
CA PHE A 304 -0.17 9.13 13.62
C PHE A 304 -0.81 8.83 14.98
N ASP A 305 -2.13 9.01 15.07
CA ASP A 305 -2.89 8.48 16.20
C ASP A 305 -3.05 6.97 16.06
N VAL A 306 -2.40 6.23 16.98
CA VAL A 306 -2.38 4.76 16.99
C VAL A 306 -3.78 4.14 17.05
N LYS A 307 -4.79 4.85 17.58
CA LYS A 307 -6.17 4.34 17.61
C LYS A 307 -6.85 4.35 16.24
N THR A 308 -6.54 5.35 15.42
CA THR A 308 -7.19 5.59 14.12
C THR A 308 -6.28 5.27 12.93
N VAL A 309 -5.02 4.87 13.19
CA VAL A 309 -4.04 4.54 12.15
C VAL A 309 -4.53 3.44 11.19
N GLY A 310 -5.35 2.50 11.68
CA GLY A 310 -5.95 1.43 10.88
C GLY A 310 -6.97 1.91 9.85
N THR A 311 -7.45 3.15 9.94
CA THR A 311 -8.37 3.79 8.98
C THR A 311 -7.76 5.02 8.32
N ASN A 312 -6.51 5.37 8.64
CA ASN A 312 -5.82 6.52 8.05
C ASN A 312 -5.35 6.18 6.62
N PRO A 313 -5.86 6.86 5.57
CA PRO A 313 -5.55 6.51 4.18
C PRO A 313 -4.06 6.58 3.86
N LEU A 314 -3.36 7.61 4.36
CA LEU A 314 -1.92 7.78 4.14
C LEU A 314 -1.13 6.59 4.69
N PHE A 315 -1.37 6.22 5.96
CA PHE A 315 -0.70 5.08 6.57
C PHE A 315 -1.00 3.79 5.81
N ILE A 316 -2.27 3.53 5.47
CA ILE A 316 -2.69 2.30 4.80
C ILE A 316 -2.00 2.16 3.43
N SER A 317 -2.05 3.21 2.59
CA SER A 317 -1.47 3.14 1.24
C SER A 317 0.05 2.96 1.27
N LEU A 318 0.76 3.70 2.12
CA LEU A 318 2.21 3.56 2.25
C LEU A 318 2.61 2.18 2.82
N HIS A 319 1.90 1.71 3.85
CA HIS A 319 2.17 0.41 4.47
C HIS A 319 1.88 -0.75 3.52
N THR A 320 0.81 -0.65 2.74
CA THR A 320 0.44 -1.68 1.76
C THR A 320 1.51 -1.80 0.67
N LEU A 321 1.98 -0.67 0.12
CA LEU A 321 3.06 -0.69 -0.86
C LEU A 321 4.36 -1.24 -0.26
N LEU A 322 4.72 -0.81 0.96
CA LEU A 322 5.91 -1.30 1.66
C LEU A 322 5.89 -2.83 1.76
N MET A 323 4.75 -3.38 2.21
CA MET A 323 4.61 -4.83 2.36
C MET A 323 4.58 -5.57 1.01
N ALA A 324 4.05 -4.96 -0.05
CA ALA A 324 4.11 -5.51 -1.39
C ALA A 324 5.57 -5.61 -1.90
N ILE A 325 6.35 -4.54 -1.76
CA ILE A 325 7.77 -4.52 -2.15
C ILE A 325 8.59 -5.49 -1.28
N TYR A 326 8.38 -5.48 0.04
CA TYR A 326 9.06 -6.37 0.97
C TYR A 326 8.83 -7.84 0.63
N ARG A 327 7.59 -8.24 0.28
CA ARG A 327 7.28 -9.62 -0.13
C ARG A 327 8.02 -10.02 -1.41
N ARG A 328 8.15 -9.11 -2.38
CA ARG A 328 8.96 -9.37 -3.60
C ARG A 328 10.43 -9.58 -3.26
N ASP A 329 10.97 -8.80 -2.34
CA ASP A 329 12.36 -8.96 -1.90
C ASP A 329 12.56 -10.27 -1.13
N CYS A 330 11.60 -10.68 -0.28
CA CYS A 330 11.64 -11.98 0.37
C CYS A 330 11.58 -13.17 -0.61
N ARG A 331 10.88 -13.02 -1.74
CA ARG A 331 10.79 -14.05 -2.77
C ARG A 331 12.12 -14.20 -3.52
N ARG A 332 12.67 -13.07 -3.98
CA ARG A 332 13.97 -13.00 -4.65
C ARG A 332 14.66 -11.71 -4.22
N ASN A 333 15.72 -11.87 -3.44
CA ASN A 333 16.43 -10.76 -2.83
C ASN A 333 17.03 -9.82 -3.88
N PHE A 334 16.71 -8.54 -3.79
CA PHE A 334 17.29 -7.45 -4.59
C PHE A 334 17.74 -6.27 -3.73
N CYS A 335 17.35 -6.22 -2.47
CA CYS A 335 17.79 -5.22 -1.51
C CYS A 335 19.17 -5.57 -0.91
N PRO A 336 20.00 -4.55 -0.60
CA PRO A 336 21.23 -4.77 0.17
C PRO A 336 20.97 -5.33 1.57
N GLU A 337 21.97 -5.96 2.16
CA GLU A 337 21.88 -6.48 3.52
C GLU A 337 21.53 -5.38 4.54
N GLY A 338 20.59 -5.69 5.42
CA GLY A 338 20.12 -4.76 6.46
C GLY A 338 19.33 -3.56 5.91
N HIS A 339 18.89 -3.57 4.65
CA HIS A 339 18.07 -2.51 4.05
C HIS A 339 16.79 -2.22 4.84
N TRP A 340 16.09 -3.28 5.26
CA TRP A 340 14.82 -3.19 5.97
C TRP A 340 14.98 -2.87 7.46
N LEU A 341 16.18 -3.02 8.01
CA LEU A 341 16.43 -2.81 9.43
C LEU A 341 16.48 -1.31 9.76
N ALA A 342 15.88 -0.95 10.89
CA ALA A 342 15.94 0.42 11.38
C ALA A 342 17.30 0.67 12.06
N LYS A 343 18.34 0.99 11.27
CA LYS A 343 19.72 1.17 11.75
C LYS A 343 19.87 2.26 12.82
N GLU A 344 19.00 3.28 12.80
CA GLU A 344 18.98 4.37 13.78
C GLU A 344 18.47 3.92 15.17
N VAL A 345 17.93 2.71 15.28
CA VAL A 345 17.29 2.21 16.50
C VAL A 345 18.31 1.50 17.35
N ARG A 346 18.52 2.02 18.56
CA ARG A 346 19.03 1.19 19.65
C ARG A 346 17.93 0.20 19.98
N VAL A 347 18.06 -1.04 19.51
CA VAL A 347 17.11 -2.13 19.75
C VAL A 347 16.70 -2.17 21.23
N SER A 348 17.65 -1.99 22.15
CA SER A 348 17.42 -1.91 23.59
C SER A 348 16.38 -0.85 24.00
N GLY A 349 16.40 0.34 23.37
CA GLY A 349 15.41 1.39 23.62
C GLY A 349 14.01 1.02 23.12
N PHE A 350 13.93 0.37 21.95
CA PHE A 350 12.66 -0.12 21.42
C PHE A 350 12.06 -1.23 22.29
N LEU A 351 12.89 -2.17 22.77
CA LEU A 351 12.49 -3.21 23.70
C LEU A 351 11.97 -2.62 25.01
N ALA A 352 12.67 -1.63 25.58
CA ALA A 352 12.20 -0.94 26.78
C ALA A 352 10.86 -0.21 26.56
N ASP A 353 10.62 0.34 25.37
CA ASP A 353 9.34 0.98 25.03
C ASP A 353 8.20 -0.03 24.88
N LEU A 354 8.48 -1.22 24.33
CA LEU A 354 7.53 -2.33 24.31
C LEU A 354 7.17 -2.80 25.72
N GLU A 355 8.17 -2.98 26.58
CA GLU A 355 7.96 -3.39 27.99
C GLU A 355 7.12 -2.37 28.76
N LYS A 356 7.29 -1.08 28.48
CA LYS A 356 6.48 0.00 29.06
C LYS A 356 5.09 0.12 28.42
N GLY A 357 4.72 -0.76 27.49
CA GLY A 357 3.42 -0.76 26.82
C GLY A 357 3.20 0.46 25.93
N ARG A 358 4.26 1.07 25.37
CA ARG A 358 4.08 2.20 24.45
C ARG A 358 3.39 1.74 23.18
N ARG A 359 2.24 2.36 22.89
CA ARG A 359 1.38 1.99 21.75
C ARG A 359 2.07 2.07 20.40
N GLY A 360 2.95 3.07 20.20
CA GLY A 360 3.71 3.21 18.95
C GLY A 360 4.68 2.04 18.71
N ALA A 361 5.38 1.59 19.76
CA ALA A 361 6.27 0.44 19.66
C ALA A 361 5.49 -0.86 19.38
N ALA A 362 4.34 -1.05 20.05
CA ALA A 362 3.45 -2.17 19.79
C ALA A 362 2.91 -2.16 18.35
N LEU A 363 2.54 -0.99 17.83
CA LEU A 363 2.09 -0.83 16.44
C LEU A 363 3.19 -1.22 15.44
N LEU A 364 4.42 -0.78 15.67
CA LEU A 364 5.56 -1.15 14.82
C LEU A 364 5.85 -2.65 14.86
N LEU A 365 5.83 -3.27 16.04
CA LEU A 365 5.99 -4.72 16.17
C LEU A 365 4.88 -5.48 15.41
N GLN A 366 3.65 -4.99 15.47
CA GLN A 366 2.50 -5.61 14.81
C GLN A 366 2.50 -5.42 13.29
N LYS A 367 2.83 -4.22 12.79
CA LYS A 367 2.68 -3.85 11.37
C LYS A 367 3.99 -3.93 10.59
N MET A 368 5.13 -3.72 11.24
CA MET A 368 6.45 -3.62 10.59
C MET A 368 7.54 -4.43 11.35
N PRO A 369 7.31 -5.72 11.67
CA PRO A 369 8.29 -6.51 12.43
C PRO A 369 9.61 -6.73 11.69
N HIS A 370 9.62 -6.62 10.35
CA HIS A 370 10.83 -6.76 9.52
C HIS A 370 11.91 -5.71 9.82
N MET A 371 11.52 -4.59 10.45
CA MET A 371 12.47 -3.54 10.87
C MET A 371 13.33 -3.94 12.07
N ILE A 372 12.90 -4.95 12.80
CA ILE A 372 13.57 -5.45 14.00
C ILE A 372 14.41 -6.67 13.63
N PRO A 373 15.69 -6.71 14.01
CA PRO A 373 16.55 -7.87 13.75
C PRO A 373 15.89 -9.17 14.20
N HIS A 374 16.08 -10.24 13.42
CA HIS A 374 15.43 -11.52 13.69
C HIS A 374 15.78 -12.08 15.07
N SER A 375 17.06 -12.02 15.47
CA SER A 375 17.54 -12.46 16.79
C SER A 375 16.75 -11.81 17.93
N GLU A 376 16.50 -10.50 17.82
CA GLU A 376 15.79 -9.70 18.82
C GLU A 376 14.30 -10.06 18.88
N ARG A 377 13.69 -10.32 17.71
CA ARG A 377 12.32 -10.83 17.65
C ARG A 377 12.20 -12.23 18.30
N VAL A 378 13.21 -13.08 18.16
CA VAL A 378 13.25 -14.39 18.83
C VAL A 378 13.37 -14.23 20.35
N VAL A 379 14.20 -13.29 20.82
CA VAL A 379 14.31 -12.98 22.26
C VAL A 379 12.97 -12.49 22.81
N LEU A 380 12.32 -11.54 22.13
CA LEU A 380 10.98 -11.05 22.47
C LEU A 380 9.95 -12.19 22.52
N PHE A 381 9.94 -13.05 21.51
CA PHE A 381 9.04 -14.19 21.46
C PHE A 381 9.26 -15.14 22.64
N ARG A 382 10.51 -15.50 22.95
CA ARG A 382 10.83 -16.36 24.10
C ARG A 382 10.41 -15.72 25.42
N LYS A 383 10.57 -14.41 25.56
CA LYS A 383 10.08 -13.67 26.74
C LYS A 383 8.57 -13.79 26.87
N HIS A 384 7.80 -13.53 25.81
CA HIS A 384 6.34 -13.69 25.83
C HIS A 384 5.90 -15.11 26.18
N VAL A 385 6.59 -16.14 25.66
CA VAL A 385 6.33 -17.54 26.02
C VAL A 385 6.62 -17.79 27.51
N ALA A 386 7.70 -17.21 28.06
CA ALA A 386 8.03 -17.34 29.49
C ALA A 386 7.00 -16.64 30.39
N ASP A 387 6.58 -15.43 30.02
CA ASP A 387 5.53 -14.69 30.74
C ASP A 387 4.20 -15.46 30.72
N GLU A 388 3.84 -16.04 29.56
CA GLU A 388 2.64 -16.88 29.45
C GLU A 388 2.74 -18.15 30.33
N LYS A 389 3.90 -18.82 30.35
CA LYS A 389 4.15 -19.95 31.26
C LYS A 389 3.98 -19.57 32.73
N ALA A 390 4.46 -18.38 33.13
CA ALA A 390 4.31 -17.89 34.50
C ALA A 390 2.83 -17.65 34.85
N VAL A 391 2.07 -17.01 33.96
CA VAL A 391 0.61 -16.80 34.14
C VAL A 391 -0.15 -18.12 34.24
N LEU A 392 0.28 -19.13 33.49
CA LEU A 392 -0.31 -20.48 33.51
C LEU A 392 0.15 -21.34 34.70
N GLY A 393 1.04 -20.84 35.57
CA GLY A 393 1.59 -21.61 36.69
C GLY A 393 2.47 -22.78 36.25
N LEU A 394 3.04 -22.71 35.05
CA LEU A 394 3.91 -23.74 34.46
C LEU A 394 5.39 -23.57 34.83
N THR A 395 5.70 -22.60 35.70
CA THR A 395 7.03 -22.37 36.24
C THR A 395 7.29 -23.29 37.43
N GLU A 396 8.44 -23.98 37.44
CA GLU A 396 8.85 -24.80 38.57
C GLU A 396 8.91 -23.96 39.85
N SER A 397 8.18 -24.41 40.87
CA SER A 397 8.26 -23.85 42.22
C SER A 397 8.72 -24.96 43.16
N ALA A 398 9.49 -24.60 44.19
CA ALA A 398 10.04 -25.56 45.15
C ALA A 398 8.98 -26.47 45.82
N CYS A 399 7.70 -26.04 45.80
CA CYS A 399 6.60 -26.72 46.49
C CYS A 399 5.54 -27.34 45.56
N ASN A 400 5.56 -27.07 44.25
CA ASN A 400 4.53 -27.54 43.32
C ASN A 400 5.13 -27.86 41.95
N SER A 401 4.88 -29.08 41.46
CA SER A 401 5.14 -29.44 40.06
C SER A 401 4.00 -28.91 39.18
N PRO A 402 4.32 -28.41 37.97
CA PRO A 402 3.30 -27.93 37.06
C PRO A 402 2.37 -29.08 36.65
N PRO A 403 1.07 -28.82 36.46
CA PRO A 403 0.13 -29.82 35.99
C PRO A 403 0.61 -30.40 34.66
N SER A 404 0.63 -31.73 34.57
CA SER A 404 1.10 -32.44 33.38
C SER A 404 0.03 -33.35 32.81
N THR A 405 0.02 -33.45 31.48
CA THR A 405 -0.83 -34.38 30.73
C THR A 405 0.02 -35.55 30.29
N LEU A 406 -0.34 -36.76 30.69
CA LEU A 406 0.32 -37.97 30.21
C LEU A 406 -0.44 -38.53 29.00
N ILE A 407 0.28 -38.77 27.90
CA ILE A 407 -0.24 -39.49 26.75
C ILE A 407 0.50 -40.83 26.58
N SER A 408 -0.25 -41.86 26.17
CA SER A 408 0.30 -43.20 25.90
C SER A 408 0.26 -43.50 24.41
N VAL A 409 1.40 -43.78 23.80
CA VAL A 409 1.55 -43.83 22.34
C VAL A 409 2.21 -45.13 21.90
N HIS A 410 1.58 -45.86 20.99
CA HIS A 410 2.23 -47.01 20.34
C HIS A 410 3.14 -46.53 19.21
N ARG A 411 4.36 -47.06 19.12
CA ARG A 411 5.31 -46.67 18.06
C ARG A 411 4.75 -46.90 16.65
N SER A 412 4.01 -47.99 16.45
CA SER A 412 3.37 -48.34 15.17
C SER A 412 2.20 -47.44 14.77
N ARG A 413 1.65 -46.67 15.71
CA ARG A 413 0.48 -45.79 15.51
C ARG A 413 0.73 -44.40 16.11
N ILE A 414 1.95 -43.92 15.99
CA ILE A 414 2.42 -42.73 16.69
C ILE A 414 1.58 -41.49 16.35
N VAL A 415 1.16 -41.37 15.09
CA VAL A 415 0.35 -40.26 14.59
C VAL A 415 -1.09 -40.39 15.10
N GLU A 416 -1.70 -41.56 14.97
CA GLU A 416 -3.10 -41.80 15.32
C GLU A 416 -3.33 -41.70 16.82
N ASP A 417 -2.47 -42.32 17.63
CA ASP A 417 -2.57 -42.31 19.09
C ASP A 417 -2.22 -40.92 19.66
N GLY A 418 -1.23 -40.24 19.08
CA GLY A 418 -0.91 -38.85 19.40
C GLY A 418 -2.08 -37.90 19.09
N TYR A 419 -2.64 -37.99 17.87
CA TYR A 419 -3.77 -37.17 17.45
C TYR A 419 -5.00 -37.40 18.34
N ARG A 420 -5.39 -38.66 18.57
CA ARG A 420 -6.58 -39.00 19.37
C ARG A 420 -6.54 -38.40 20.78
N GLN A 421 -5.37 -38.36 21.41
CA GLN A 421 -5.23 -37.85 22.77
C GLN A 421 -5.04 -36.33 22.80
N LEU A 422 -4.16 -35.79 21.95
CA LEU A 422 -3.85 -34.36 21.96
C LEU A 422 -4.98 -33.49 21.39
N ALA A 423 -5.74 -33.99 20.41
CA ALA A 423 -6.85 -33.24 19.81
C ALA A 423 -8.03 -33.03 20.77
N MET A 424 -8.13 -33.85 21.83
CA MET A 424 -9.16 -33.72 22.86
C MET A 424 -8.78 -32.75 23.98
N LEU A 425 -7.54 -32.25 24.01
CA LEU A 425 -7.08 -31.34 25.05
C LEU A 425 -7.62 -29.93 24.83
N PRO A 426 -8.09 -29.25 25.89
CA PRO A 426 -8.39 -27.82 25.79
C PRO A 426 -7.10 -27.02 25.51
N PRO A 427 -7.18 -25.84 24.87
CA PRO A 427 -6.01 -25.04 24.50
C PRO A 427 -5.04 -24.75 25.66
N GLN A 428 -5.57 -24.61 26.89
CA GLN A 428 -4.75 -24.39 28.07
C GLN A 428 -3.95 -25.62 28.49
N ALA A 429 -4.52 -26.83 28.38
CA ALA A 429 -3.82 -28.08 28.68
C ALA A 429 -2.78 -28.41 27.61
N LEU A 430 -3.05 -28.08 26.34
CA LEU A 430 -2.10 -28.25 25.24
C LEU A 430 -0.84 -27.38 25.40
N LYS A 431 -0.95 -26.22 26.06
CA LYS A 431 0.19 -25.38 26.44
C LYS A 431 0.92 -25.86 27.70
N GLY A 432 0.34 -26.81 28.44
CA GLY A 432 0.92 -27.39 29.66
C GLY A 432 2.05 -28.38 29.37
N VAL A 433 2.57 -29.01 30.42
CA VAL A 433 3.62 -30.03 30.28
C VAL A 433 2.99 -31.32 29.76
N ILE A 434 3.39 -31.76 28.57
CA ILE A 434 2.96 -33.05 28.00
C ILE A 434 4.06 -34.07 28.25
N ARG A 435 3.70 -35.15 28.94
CA ARG A 435 4.56 -36.32 29.17
C ARG A 435 4.14 -37.43 28.25
N VAL A 436 5.11 -38.16 27.70
CA VAL A 436 4.85 -39.27 26.78
C VAL A 436 5.27 -40.58 27.41
N ARG A 437 4.44 -41.60 27.24
CA ARG A 437 4.73 -42.99 27.55
C ARG A 437 4.63 -43.80 26.26
N PHE A 438 5.73 -44.41 25.84
CA PHE A 438 5.69 -45.35 24.72
C PHE A 438 5.20 -46.73 25.17
N VAL A 439 4.41 -47.35 24.30
CA VAL A 439 3.91 -48.72 24.48
C VAL A 439 4.48 -49.58 23.34
N ASN A 440 5.13 -50.69 23.71
CA ASN A 440 5.75 -51.60 22.75
C ASN A 440 4.71 -52.52 22.07
N GLU A 441 5.17 -53.39 21.16
CA GLU A 441 4.30 -54.31 20.40
C GLU A 441 3.59 -55.34 21.29
N GLN A 442 4.16 -55.65 22.45
CA GLN A 442 3.56 -56.55 23.45
C GLN A 442 2.54 -55.83 24.35
N GLY A 443 2.27 -54.54 24.13
CA GLY A 443 1.34 -53.74 24.94
C GLY A 443 1.90 -53.34 26.31
N LEU A 444 3.22 -53.48 26.51
CA LEU A 444 3.90 -53.12 27.75
C LEU A 444 4.50 -51.73 27.66
N ASP A 445 4.50 -51.03 28.79
CA ASP A 445 5.14 -49.73 28.94
C ASP A 445 6.64 -49.86 28.67
N GLU A 446 7.17 -49.07 27.74
CA GLU A 446 8.61 -48.98 27.50
C GLU A 446 9.28 -48.30 28.71
N ALA A 447 10.45 -48.80 29.11
CA ALA A 447 11.20 -48.26 30.23
C ALA A 447 11.72 -46.85 29.87
N GLY A 448 11.07 -45.82 30.41
CA GLY A 448 11.42 -44.42 30.16
C GLY A 448 10.38 -43.48 30.74
N ILE A 449 10.41 -43.27 32.06
CA ILE A 449 9.61 -42.21 32.68
C ILE A 449 10.40 -40.91 32.51
N ASP A 450 9.93 -40.11 31.54
CA ASP A 450 10.26 -38.72 31.19
C ASP A 450 11.33 -38.03 32.06
N GLN A 451 12.60 -38.25 31.72
CA GLN A 451 13.73 -37.38 32.06
C GLN A 451 14.24 -36.74 30.76
N ASP A 452 13.53 -35.71 30.31
CA ASP A 452 13.88 -34.74 29.24
C ASP A 452 14.00 -35.23 27.77
N GLY A 453 13.88 -36.52 27.48
CA GLY A 453 14.08 -37.05 26.11
C GLY A 453 12.82 -37.52 25.37
N VAL A 454 11.84 -38.07 26.08
CA VAL A 454 10.78 -38.91 25.47
C VAL A 454 9.79 -38.07 24.67
N PHE A 455 9.41 -36.90 25.16
CA PHE A 455 8.55 -35.98 24.40
C PHE A 455 9.21 -35.50 23.11
N LYS A 456 10.53 -35.23 23.14
CA LYS A 456 11.29 -34.81 21.95
C LYS A 456 11.30 -35.92 20.90
N GLU A 457 11.55 -37.16 21.31
CA GLU A 457 11.50 -38.34 20.43
C GLU A 457 10.11 -38.49 19.79
N PHE A 458 9.05 -38.42 20.59
CA PHE A 458 7.67 -38.46 20.09
C PHE A 458 7.41 -37.39 19.02
N LEU A 459 7.85 -36.16 19.26
CA LEU A 459 7.65 -35.05 18.33
C LEU A 459 8.44 -35.27 17.03
N GLU A 460 9.70 -35.69 17.11
CA GLU A 460 10.55 -35.94 15.94
C GLU A 460 9.98 -37.08 15.06
N GLU A 461 9.60 -38.21 15.65
CA GLU A 461 9.02 -39.35 14.92
C GLU A 461 7.64 -39.03 14.33
N THR A 462 6.82 -38.29 15.08
CA THR A 462 5.52 -37.81 14.57
C THR A 462 5.71 -36.90 13.36
N ILE A 463 6.62 -35.92 13.42
CA ILE A 463 6.90 -35.00 12.31
C ILE A 463 7.38 -35.77 11.07
N LYS A 464 8.32 -36.72 11.24
CA LYS A 464 8.81 -37.57 10.13
C LYS A 464 7.66 -38.31 9.44
N ARG A 465 6.76 -38.91 10.22
CA ARG A 465 5.64 -39.69 9.68
C ARG A 465 4.55 -38.82 9.05
N VAL A 466 4.28 -37.65 9.62
CA VAL A 466 3.26 -36.72 9.11
C VAL A 466 3.67 -36.10 7.77
N PHE A 467 4.95 -35.77 7.58
CA PHE A 467 5.45 -35.21 6.32
C PHE A 467 5.80 -36.26 5.26
N ASP A 468 5.70 -37.55 5.59
CA ASP A 468 5.83 -38.63 4.61
C ASP A 468 4.71 -38.56 3.57
N PRO A 469 5.02 -38.40 2.27
CA PRO A 469 4.00 -38.36 1.21
C PRO A 469 3.09 -39.59 1.18
N SER A 470 3.54 -40.73 1.70
CA SER A 470 2.73 -41.95 1.80
C SER A 470 1.48 -41.78 2.68
N LEU A 471 1.52 -40.83 3.63
CA LEU A 471 0.39 -40.49 4.49
C LEU A 471 -0.62 -39.55 3.81
N ASN A 472 -0.31 -39.04 2.62
CA ASN A 472 -1.16 -38.16 1.80
C ASN A 472 -1.63 -36.87 2.50
N LEU A 473 -0.95 -36.44 3.57
CA LEU A 473 -1.24 -35.17 4.25
C LEU A 473 -0.47 -34.00 3.61
N PHE A 474 0.74 -34.25 3.13
CA PHE A 474 1.63 -33.25 2.55
C PHE A 474 2.26 -33.76 1.25
N ARG A 475 2.64 -32.81 0.37
CA ARG A 475 3.40 -33.06 -0.85
C ARG A 475 4.46 -31.97 -1.03
N ALA A 476 5.58 -32.31 -1.67
CA ALA A 476 6.58 -31.32 -2.06
C ALA A 476 6.03 -30.41 -3.17
N THR A 477 6.36 -29.11 -3.10
CA THR A 477 6.16 -28.18 -4.21
C THR A 477 7.20 -28.46 -5.30
N SER A 478 6.88 -28.15 -6.56
CA SER A 478 7.78 -28.35 -7.71
C SER A 478 9.03 -27.47 -7.71
N GLU A 479 9.12 -26.49 -6.79
CA GLU A 479 10.20 -25.49 -6.70
C GLU A 479 11.30 -25.85 -5.66
N ASN A 480 11.29 -27.05 -5.07
CA ASN A 480 12.29 -27.51 -4.11
C ASN A 480 13.19 -28.61 -4.66
#